data_AF-V4IX80-F1
#
_entry.id   AF-V4IX80-F1
#
_cell.length_a   1.000
_cell.length_b   1.000
_cell.length_c   1.000
_cell.angle_alpha   90.00
_cell.angle_beta   90.00
_cell.angle_gamma   90.00
#
_symmetry.space_group_name_H-M   'P 1'
#
loop_
_entity.id
_entity.type
_entity.pdbx_description
1 polymer ?
#
loop_
_entity_poly.entity_id
_entity_poly.type
_entity_poly.pdbx_seq_one_letter_code
_entity_poly.pdbx_strand_id
1 'polypeptide(L)'
;MTTDLTLSVEQIVEHYSARWKIEAGFREIKQEVGSADTQTRNPDAVCNHLHFCMAATTIARIYAAHLKQAPLRRYASGNIVLSRDIRSTPFV
;
A
#
# COMPACT_ATOMS: atom_id res chain seq x y z
N MET A 1 14.20 -17.09 7.11
CA MET A 1 14.32 -18.47 6.59
C MET A 1 13.54 -18.56 5.29
N THR A 2 14.11 -19.11 4.23
CA THR A 2 13.40 -19.45 2.98
C THR A 2 13.50 -20.95 2.75
N THR A 3 12.47 -21.56 2.16
CA THR A 3 12.46 -22.97 1.76
C THR A 3 12.92 -23.17 0.32
N ASP A 4 13.03 -22.09 -0.44
CA ASP A 4 13.50 -22.12 -1.83
C ASP A 4 15.02 -22.02 -1.88
N LEU A 5 15.65 -23.05 -2.44
CA LEU A 5 17.11 -23.18 -2.56
C LEU A 5 17.67 -22.53 -3.83
N THR A 6 16.80 -22.08 -4.74
CA THR A 6 17.19 -21.52 -6.04
C THR A 6 17.30 -20.00 -6.05
N LEU A 7 16.77 -19.34 -5.01
CA LEU A 7 16.79 -17.89 -4.88
C LEU A 7 18.20 -17.34 -4.59
N SER A 8 18.54 -16.25 -5.25
CA SER A 8 19.72 -15.47 -4.89
C SER A 8 19.50 -14.72 -3.58
N VAL A 9 20.60 -14.34 -2.91
CA VAL A 9 20.55 -13.55 -1.67
C VAL A 9 19.80 -12.22 -1.88
N GLU A 10 19.98 -11.60 -3.05
CA GLU A 10 19.33 -10.34 -3.41
C GLU A 10 17.80 -10.50 -3.49
N GLN A 11 17.34 -11.57 -4.15
CA GLN A 11 15.91 -11.89 -4.24
C GLN A 11 15.31 -12.19 -2.87
N ILE A 12 16.04 -12.90 -2.00
CA ILE A 12 15.59 -13.18 -0.63
C ILE A 12 15.37 -11.87 0.15
N VAL A 13 16.30 -10.92 0.03
CA VAL A 13 16.20 -9.61 0.69
C VAL A 13 15.03 -8.79 0.11
N GLU A 14 14.88 -8.78 -1.21
CA GLU A 14 13.79 -8.08 -1.89
C GLU A 14 12.41 -8.62 -1.50
N HIS A 15 12.22 -9.93 -1.54
CA HIS A 15 10.97 -10.57 -1.11
C HIS A 15 10.67 -10.28 0.36
N TYR A 16 11.67 -10.32 1.23
CA TYR A 16 11.46 -9.98 2.64
C TYR A 16 11.10 -8.51 2.84
N SER A 17 11.64 -7.60 2.01
CA SER A 17 11.30 -6.17 2.04
C SER A 17 9.82 -5.91 1.74
N ALA A 18 9.17 -6.77 0.94
CA ALA A 18 7.75 -6.66 0.61
C ALA A 18 6.84 -6.79 1.84
N ARG A 19 7.31 -7.42 2.93
CA ARG A 19 6.57 -7.53 4.19
C ARG A 19 6.17 -6.16 4.75
N TRP A 20 7.10 -5.20 4.74
CA TRP A 20 6.80 -3.84 5.19
C TRP A 20 5.78 -3.13 4.29
N LYS A 21 5.79 -3.43 2.98
CA LYS A 21 4.84 -2.84 2.02
C LYS A 21 3.38 -3.24 2.36
N ILE A 22 3.17 -4.43 2.93
CA ILE A 22 1.87 -4.88 3.43
C ILE A 22 1.44 -4.09 4.67
N GLU A 23 2.33 -3.92 5.65
CA GLU A 23 2.07 -3.15 6.87
C GLU A 23 1.75 -1.68 6.56
N ALA A 24 2.52 -1.07 5.66
CA ALA A 24 2.26 0.26 5.16
C ALA A 24 0.89 0.36 4.46
N GLY A 25 0.50 -0.67 3.70
CA GLY A 25 -0.83 -0.74 3.08
C GLY A 25 -1.97 -0.81 4.09
N PHE A 26 -1.85 -1.61 5.14
CA PHE A 26 -2.85 -1.62 6.21
C PHE A 26 -2.92 -0.29 6.96
N ARG A 27 -1.80 0.42 7.13
CA ARG A 27 -1.80 1.78 7.71
C ARG A 27 -2.58 2.76 6.83
N GLU A 28 -2.34 2.75 5.52
CA GLU A 28 -3.03 3.61 4.56
C GLU A 28 -4.53 3.34 4.49
N ILE A 29 -4.94 2.06 4.49
CA ILE A 29 -6.36 1.66 4.52
C ILE A 29 -7.08 2.19 5.77
N LYS A 30 -6.37 2.28 6.91
CA LYS A 30 -6.94 2.80 8.16
C LYS A 30 -6.99 4.33 8.18
N GLN A 31 -5.93 5.01 7.76
CA GLN A 31 -5.76 6.46 7.95
C GLN A 31 -6.34 7.28 6.79
N GLU A 32 -6.16 6.83 5.54
CA GLU A 32 -6.51 7.62 4.36
C GLU A 32 -7.83 7.17 3.74
N VAL A 33 -8.11 5.86 3.75
CA VAL A 33 -9.34 5.30 3.16
C VAL A 33 -10.50 5.27 4.17
N GLY A 34 -10.21 5.35 5.46
CA GLY A 34 -11.23 5.40 6.52
C GLY A 34 -11.88 4.05 6.85
N SER A 35 -11.16 2.93 6.68
CA SER A 35 -11.68 1.61 7.08
C SER A 35 -11.98 1.51 8.59
N ALA A 36 -11.27 2.30 9.41
CA ALA A 36 -11.43 2.32 10.86
C ALA A 36 -12.58 3.24 11.32
N ASP A 37 -13.10 4.10 10.45
CA ASP A 37 -14.08 5.14 10.81
C ASP A 37 -15.53 4.69 10.63
N THR A 38 -15.76 3.42 10.27
CA THR A 38 -17.11 2.88 10.13
C THR A 38 -17.82 2.81 11.49
N GLN A 39 -19.02 3.38 11.57
CA GLN A 39 -19.86 3.36 12.76
C GLN A 39 -21.03 2.36 12.63
N THR A 40 -20.90 1.38 11.72
CA THR A 40 -21.96 0.39 11.51
C THR A 40 -22.09 -0.57 12.70
N ARG A 41 -23.33 -0.83 13.12
CA ARG A 41 -23.64 -1.74 14.25
C ARG A 41 -23.99 -3.17 13.83
N ASN A 42 -24.08 -3.42 12.52
CA ASN A 42 -24.31 -4.76 11.97
C ASN A 42 -22.94 -5.40 11.64
N PRO A 43 -22.62 -6.59 12.19
CA PRO A 43 -21.34 -7.27 11.94
C PRO A 43 -21.08 -7.53 10.45
N ASP A 44 -22.09 -7.94 9.69
CA ASP A 44 -21.94 -8.23 8.26
C ASP A 44 -21.55 -6.97 7.47
N ALA A 45 -22.14 -5.83 7.83
CA ALA A 45 -21.85 -4.57 7.18
C ALA A 45 -20.48 -3.99 7.59
N VAL A 46 -19.98 -4.28 8.80
CA VAL A 46 -18.60 -3.97 9.20
C VAL A 46 -17.61 -4.77 8.34
N CYS A 47 -17.84 -6.08 8.16
CA CYS A 47 -17.00 -6.91 7.30
C CYS A 47 -17.04 -6.45 5.84
N ASN A 48 -18.23 -6.15 5.31
CA ASN A 48 -18.38 -5.67 3.95
C ASN A 48 -17.68 -4.32 3.71
N HIS A 49 -17.75 -3.39 4.67
CA HIS A 49 -17.02 -2.12 4.59
C HIS A 49 -15.51 -2.34 4.48
N LEU A 50 -14.95 -3.19 5.34
CA LEU A 50 -13.52 -3.51 5.31
C LEU A 50 -13.11 -4.13 3.97
N HIS A 51 -13.87 -5.12 3.47
CA HIS A 51 -13.60 -5.74 2.18
C HIS A 51 -13.67 -4.73 1.04
N PHE A 52 -14.63 -3.81 1.07
CA PHE A 52 -14.75 -2.76 0.07
C PHE A 52 -13.56 -1.80 0.12
N CYS A 53 -13.11 -1.37 1.30
CA CYS A 53 -11.92 -0.54 1.45
C CYS A 53 -10.65 -1.25 0.92
N MET A 54 -10.50 -2.55 1.19
CA MET A 54 -9.37 -3.35 0.68
C MET A 54 -9.39 -3.46 -0.85
N ALA A 55 -10.56 -3.73 -1.44
CA ALA A 55 -10.74 -3.81 -2.89
C ALA A 55 -10.48 -2.45 -3.57
N ALA A 56 -11.08 -1.37 -3.04
CA ALA A 56 -10.90 -0.02 -3.56
C ALA A 56 -9.43 0.41 -3.55
N THR A 57 -8.71 0.12 -2.46
CA THR A 57 -7.26 0.42 -2.35
C THR A 57 -6.45 -0.36 -3.36
N THR A 58 -6.79 -1.64 -3.56
CA THR A 58 -6.10 -2.50 -4.53
C THR A 58 -6.30 -1.98 -5.95
N ILE A 59 -7.53 -1.63 -6.33
CA ILE A 59 -7.85 -1.05 -7.63
C ILE A 59 -7.11 0.29 -7.84
N ALA A 60 -7.11 1.16 -6.82
CA ALA A 60 -6.39 2.43 -6.87
C ALA A 60 -4.88 2.23 -7.07
N ARG A 61 -4.29 1.24 -6.40
CA ARG A 61 -2.86 0.91 -6.57
C ARG A 61 -2.54 0.32 -7.92
N ILE A 62 -3.37 -0.59 -8.44
CA ILE A 62 -3.22 -1.11 -9.79
C ILE A 62 -3.27 0.04 -10.79
N TYR A 63 -4.26 0.92 -10.68
CA TYR A 63 -4.36 2.10 -11.53
C TYR A 63 -3.12 2.99 -11.43
N ALA A 64 -2.65 3.28 -10.22
CA ALA A 64 -1.45 4.09 -9.99
C ALA A 64 -0.19 3.47 -10.60
N ALA A 65 -0.04 2.14 -10.59
CA ALA A 65 1.07 1.44 -11.22
C ALA A 65 1.09 1.61 -12.75
N HIS A 66 -0.06 1.87 -13.38
CA HIS A 66 -0.17 2.11 -14.82
C HIS A 66 0.04 3.58 -15.21
N LEU A 67 0.14 4.51 -14.24
CA LEU A 67 0.37 5.92 -14.52
C LEU A 67 1.85 6.17 -14.88
N LYS A 68 2.09 6.77 -16.05
CA LYS A 68 3.44 7.14 -16.51
C LYS A 68 4.06 8.27 -15.69
N GLN A 69 3.25 9.08 -15.04
CA GLN A 69 3.68 10.22 -14.23
C GLN A 69 2.83 10.28 -12.96
N ALA A 70 3.47 10.62 -11.84
CA ALA A 70 2.75 10.79 -10.59
C ALA A 70 1.73 11.92 -10.74
N PRO A 71 0.48 11.72 -10.26
CA PRO A 71 -0.52 12.78 -10.28
C PRO A 71 -0.05 13.97 -9.44
N LEU A 72 -0.47 15.17 -9.84
CA LEU A 72 -0.18 16.41 -9.11
C LEU A 72 -0.67 16.26 -7.67
N ARG A 73 0.23 16.44 -6.70
CA ARG A 73 -0.13 16.43 -5.28
C ARG A 73 -1.12 17.56 -5.01
N ARG A 74 -2.31 17.24 -4.52
CA ARG A 74 -3.32 18.22 -4.10
C ARG A 74 -2.85 19.11 -2.94
N TYR A 75 -1.98 18.59 -2.07
CA TYR A 75 -1.36 19.36 -0.99
C TYR A 75 0.17 19.30 -1.14
N ALA A 76 0.76 20.44 -1.49
CA ALA A 76 2.20 20.66 -1.41
C ALA A 76 2.57 20.80 0.08
N SER A 77 3.20 19.78 0.66
CA SER A 77 3.84 19.95 1.96
C SER A 77 5.06 20.83 1.74
N GLY A 78 4.97 22.09 2.17
CA GLY A 78 6.07 23.05 2.09
C GLY A 78 7.35 22.47 2.70
N ASN A 79 8.43 22.52 1.92
CA ASN A 79 9.82 22.39 2.35
C ASN A 79 10.19 21.22 3.26
N ILE A 80 10.03 20.00 2.77
CA ILE A 80 10.93 18.91 3.17
C ILE A 80 11.45 18.23 1.90
N VAL A 81 12.71 18.49 1.57
CA VAL A 81 13.48 17.68 0.61
C VAL A 81 13.74 16.34 1.29
N LEU A 82 12.74 15.45 1.30
CA LEU A 82 12.95 14.05 1.64
C LEU A 82 13.33 13.35 0.35
N SER A 83 14.62 13.05 0.25
CA SER A 83 15.29 12.34 -0.85
C SER A 83 14.86 10.88 -0.98
N ARG A 84 13.57 10.55 -0.87
CA ARG A 84 13.04 9.21 -1.12
C ARG A 84 11.65 9.34 -1.72
N ASP A 85 11.64 9.51 -3.03
CA ASP A 85 10.52 9.15 -3.87
C ASP A 85 10.17 7.68 -3.58
N ILE A 86 8.99 7.43 -3.01
CA ILE A 86 8.47 6.07 -2.77
C ILE A 86 8.28 5.32 -4.11
N ARG A 87 8.36 6.01 -5.26
CA ARG A 87 8.46 5.39 -6.59
C ARG A 87 9.81 4.73 -6.88
N SER A 88 10.84 4.90 -6.04
CA SER A 88 12.14 4.23 -6.21
C SER A 88 12.13 2.73 -5.87
N THR A 89 11.06 2.23 -5.25
CA THR A 89 10.83 0.78 -5.15
C THR A 89 9.69 0.41 -6.09
N PRO A 90 9.96 0.09 -7.36
CA PRO A 90 8.96 -0.55 -8.19
C PRO A 90 8.47 -1.83 -7.50
N PHE A 91 7.17 -2.07 -7.55
CA PHE A 91 6.63 -3.42 -7.38
C PHE A 91 6.86 -4.13 -8.71
N VAL A 92 8.03 -4.78 -8.83
CA VAL A 92 8.17 -5.95 -9.69
C VAL A 92 8.01 -7.17 -8.77
#